data_AF-A0A924H0G3-F1
#
_entry.id   AF-A0A924H0G3-F1
#
_cell.length_a   1.000
_cell.length_b   1.000
_cell.length_c   1.000
_cell.angle_alpha   90.00
_cell.angle_beta   90.00
_cell.angle_gamma   90.00
#
_symmetry.space_group_name_H-M   'P 1'
#
loop_
_entity.id
_entity.type
_entity.pdbx_description
1 polymer ?
#
loop_
_entity_poly.entity_id
_entity_poly.type
_entity_poly.pdbx_seq_one_letter_code
_entity_poly.pdbx_strand_id
1 'polypeptide(L)' 'MNDQKSDLLLQHLDAYWRAANYLSVGQIFLWDNPLLRRPLTLADVEAMLLG' A
#
# COMPACT_ATOMS: atom_id res chain seq x y z
N MET A 1 -32.85 -2.22 4.04
CA MET A 1 -32.07 -1.25 4.85
C MET A 1 -30.83 -1.87 5.51
N ASN A 2 -30.67 -3.21 5.51
CA ASN A 2 -29.45 -3.86 6.00
C ASN A 2 -28.33 -3.98 4.94
N ASP A 3 -28.71 -4.05 3.65
CA ASP A 3 -27.76 -4.36 2.57
C ASP A 3 -26.81 -3.20 2.25
N GLN A 4 -27.26 -1.95 2.43
CA GLN A 4 -26.40 -0.78 2.21
C GLN A 4 -25.27 -0.66 3.25
N LYS A 5 -25.48 -1.16 4.47
CA LYS A 5 -24.43 -1.17 5.50
C LYS A 5 -23.37 -2.24 5.21
N SER A 6 -23.76 -3.39 4.67
CA SER A 6 -22.80 -4.44 4.30
C SER A 6 -21.91 -4.02 3.12
N ASP A 7 -22.47 -3.33 2.14
CA ASP A 7 -21.71 -2.86 0.98
C ASP A 7 -20.66 -1.81 1.39
N LEU A 8 -21.03 -0.87 2.26
CA LEU A 8 -20.09 0.09 2.82
C LEU A 8 -19.01 -0.60 3.65
N LEU A 9 -19.37 -1.56 4.50
CA LEU A 9 -18.39 -2.31 5.29
C LEU A 9 -17.37 -3.03 4.40
N LEU A 10 -17.85 -3.67 3.32
CA LEU A 10 -16.99 -4.37 2.36
C LEU A 10 -16.03 -3.41 1.67
N GLN A 11 -16.49 -2.22 1.28
CA GLN A 11 -15.63 -1.18 0.69
C GLN A 11 -14.56 -0.70 1.68
N HIS A 12 -14.89 -0.54 2.96
CA HIS A 12 -13.91 -0.14 3.98
C HIS A 12 -12.87 -1.23 4.22
N LEU A 13 -13.29 -2.50 4.24
CA LEU A 13 -12.37 -3.63 4.36
C LEU A 13 -11.43 -3.74 3.16
N ASP A 14 -11.94 -3.56 1.93
CA ASP A 14 -11.11 -3.54 0.71
C ASP A 14 -10.09 -2.38 0.75
N ALA A 15 -10.54 -1.18 1.13
CA ALA A 15 -9.66 -0.01 1.26
C ALA A 15 -8.57 -0.22 2.32
N TYR A 16 -8.95 -0.76 3.48
CA TYR A 16 -8.00 -1.11 4.54
C TYR A 16 -7.00 -2.16 4.07
N TRP A 17 -7.45 -3.20 3.37
CA TRP A 17 -6.57 -4.25 2.87
C TRP A 17 -5.55 -3.71 1.86
N ARG A 18 -5.99 -2.87 0.92
CA ARG A 18 -5.09 -2.21 -0.03
C ARG A 18 -4.07 -1.33 0.67
N ALA A 19 -4.49 -0.54 1.66
CA ALA A 19 -3.59 0.32 2.42
C ALA A 19 -2.56 -0.49 3.21
N ALA A 20 -2.97 -1.58 3.86
CA ALA A 20 -2.09 -2.47 4.59
C ALA A 20 -1.06 -3.13 3.65
N ASN A 21 -1.50 -3.68 2.51
CA ASN A 21 -0.59 -4.30 1.54
C ASN A 21 0.42 -3.29 0.98
N TYR A 22 -0.04 -2.08 0.66
CA TYR A 22 0.82 -1.01 0.16
C TYR A 22 1.87 -0.61 1.20
N LEU A 23 1.47 -0.47 2.47
CA LEU A 23 2.40 -0.16 3.56
C LEU A 23 3.40 -1.29 3.79
N SER A 24 2.98 -2.56 3.80
CA SER A 24 3.88 -3.70 3.99
C SER A 24 4.93 -3.78 2.89
N VAL A 25 4.55 -3.60 1.63
CA VAL A 25 5.51 -3.56 0.51
C VAL A 25 6.40 -2.32 0.61
N GLY A 26 5.82 -1.15 0.91
CA GLY A 26 6.57 0.09 1.09
C GLY A 26 7.61 -0.01 2.21
N GLN A 27 7.29 -0.64 3.34
CA GLN A 27 8.21 -0.81 4.46
C GLN A 27 9.41 -1.73 4.15
N ILE A 28 9.23 -2.70 3.23
CA ILE A 28 10.28 -3.65 2.85
C ILE A 28 11.17 -3.07 1.76
N PHE A 29 10.58 -2.36 0.80
CA PHE A 29 11.29 -1.99 -0.42
C PHE A 29 11.55 -0.49 -0.57
N LEU A 30 10.77 0.39 0.05
CA LEU A 30 10.91 1.84 -0.12
C LEU A 30 11.62 2.46 1.07
N TRP A 31 12.81 3.01 0.80
CA TRP A 31 13.59 3.76 1.78
C TRP A 31 13.15 5.23 1.86
N ASP A 32 12.79 5.80 0.72
CA ASP A 32 12.27 7.17 0.60
C ASP A 32 11.05 7.18 -0.34
N ASN A 33 10.29 8.29 -0.34
CA ASN A 33 9.11 8.48 -1.18
C ASN A 33 8.01 7.39 -1.00
N PRO A 34 7.63 7.00 0.24
CA PRO A 34 6.68 5.91 0.47
C PRO A 34 5.26 6.19 -0.04
N LEU A 35 4.90 7.45 -0.28
CA LEU A 35 3.60 7.86 -0.82
C LEU A 35 3.66 8.26 -2.30
N LEU A 36 4.78 8.03 -2.99
CA LEU A 36 4.96 8.35 -4.41
C LEU A 36 4.56 9.80 -4.76
N ARG A 37 4.94 10.76 -3.91
CA ARG A 37 4.68 12.20 -4.14
C ARG A 37 5.47 12.72 -5.35
N ARG A 38 6.55 12.04 -5.70
CA ARG A 38 7.35 12.20 -6.93
C ARG A 38 7.42 10.86 -7.68
N PRO A 39 7.68 10.85 -9.00
CA PRO A 39 7.86 9.61 -9.76
C PRO A 39 8.88 8.68 -9.08
N LEU A 40 8.59 7.38 -9.04
CA LEU A 40 9.45 6.39 -8.41
C LEU A 40 10.77 6.27 -9.17
N THR A 41 11.87 6.33 -8.44
CA THR A 41 13.22 6.15 -8.98
C THR A 41 13.89 4.94 -8.32
N LEU A 42 14.90 4.36 -8.98
CA LEU A 42 15.67 3.25 -8.38
C LEU A 42 16.35 3.64 -7.05
N ALA A 43 16.60 4.93 -6.84
CA ALA A 43 17.16 5.45 -5.59
C ALA A 43 16.19 5.38 -4.40
N ASP A 44 14.89 5.26 -4.66
CA ASP A 44 13.85 5.14 -3.63
C ASP A 44 13.71 3.69 -3.12
N VAL A 45 14.24 2.73 -3.88
CA VAL A 45 14.13 1.30 -3.61
C VAL A 45 15.40 0.80 -2.92
N GLU A 46 15.27 0.11 -1.80
CA GLU A 46 16.41 -0.54 -1.15
C GLU A 46 16.99 -1.61 -2.09
N ALA A 47 18.28 -1.49 -2.43
CA ALA A 47 18.98 -2.44 -3.28
C ALA A 47 19.23 -3.74 -2.52
N MET A 48 18.20 -4.57 -2.39
CA MET A 48 18.34 -5.88 -1.76
C MET A 48 19.03 -6.83 -2.75
N LEU A 49 20.29 -7.19 -2.45
CA LEU A 49 21.00 -8.26 -3.15
C LEU A 49 20.34 -9.59 -2.77
N LEU A 50 19.34 -10.01 -3.54
CA LEU A 50 18.85 -11.38 -3.51
C LEU A 50 19.86 -12.23 -4.29
N GLY A 51 20.74 -12.90 -3.55
CA GLY A 51 21.65 -13.92 -4.08
C GLY A 51 20.95 -15.24 -4.38
#